data_AF-A0A426V603-F1
#
_entry.id   AF-A0A426V603-F1
#
_cell.length_a   1.000
_cell.length_b   1.000
_cell.length_c   1.000
_cell.angle_alpha   90.00
_cell.angle_beta   90.00
_cell.angle_gamma   90.00
#
_symmetry.space_group_name_H-M   'P 1'
#
loop_
_entity.id
_entity.type
_entity.pdbx_description
1 polymer ?
#
loop_
_entity_poly.entity_id
_entity_poly.type
_entity_poly.pdbx_seq_one_letter_code
_entity_poly.pdbx_strand_id
1 'polypeptide(L)'
;MDRGAFTGLAVAGLAATLAISLVIWPAAKTRQSAEQASSTAPRAPLPDTTRILDILSSQPVPSAQDRQAASALNQAGDRAYRRHDHVAAWQAYSNAYPNAPSAHAYVMSGDSHWRDVLSVQRAQRSAAKACPLDNRYFARDLALDVAQHHEVGLALAARSGDRRLLNSAWYRRADQSAACLRALANDYRARPASDCVDLARLDACLGPPLPLP
;
A
#
# COMPACT_ATOMS: atom_id res chain seq x y z
N MET A 1 -37.74 -53.16 -15.61
CA MET A 1 -36.96 -54.41 -15.45
C MET A 1 -35.52 -53.97 -15.47
N ASP A 2 -34.72 -53.95 -14.41
CA ASP A 2 -34.74 -54.74 -13.19
C ASP A 2 -34.27 -53.94 -11.98
N ARG A 3 -34.78 -54.37 -10.82
CA ARG A 3 -34.41 -53.93 -9.47
C ARG A 3 -33.19 -54.75 -9.03
N GLY A 4 -32.22 -54.10 -8.40
CA GLY A 4 -31.11 -54.78 -7.71
C GLY A 4 -30.77 -54.05 -6.42
N ALA A 5 -31.42 -54.46 -5.34
CA ALA A 5 -31.11 -54.07 -3.97
C ALA A 5 -29.90 -54.86 -3.46
N PHE A 6 -29.01 -54.23 -2.68
CA PHE A 6 -28.25 -54.96 -1.66
C PHE A 6 -28.06 -54.08 -0.41
N THR A 7 -28.69 -54.57 0.65
CA THR A 7 -28.53 -54.25 2.05
C THR A 7 -27.16 -54.68 2.56
N GLY A 8 -26.59 -53.90 3.48
CA GLY A 8 -25.39 -54.27 4.22
C GLY A 8 -25.08 -53.29 5.34
N LEU A 9 -25.81 -53.40 6.45
CA LEU A 9 -25.43 -52.82 7.73
C LEU A 9 -24.22 -53.58 8.31
N ALA A 10 -23.22 -52.85 8.79
CA ALA A 10 -22.35 -53.32 9.85
C ALA A 10 -22.05 -52.15 10.79
N VAL A 11 -22.59 -52.26 12.00
CA VAL A 11 -22.36 -51.38 13.14
C VAL A 11 -21.26 -52.01 14.00
N ALA A 12 -20.16 -51.30 14.18
CA ALA A 12 -19.22 -51.46 15.28
C ALA A 12 -18.54 -50.07 15.43
N GLY A 13 -18.65 -49.33 16.53
CA GLY A 13 -18.67 -49.76 17.91
C GLY A 13 -17.26 -49.69 18.48
N LEU A 14 -16.65 -48.50 18.51
CA LEU A 14 -15.42 -48.22 19.26
C LEU A 14 -15.51 -46.82 19.85
N ALA A 15 -15.76 -46.78 21.15
CA ALA A 15 -15.67 -45.60 21.99
C ALA A 15 -14.21 -45.16 22.06
N ALA A 16 -13.90 -44.02 21.45
CA ALA A 16 -12.61 -43.35 21.63
C ALA A 16 -12.74 -42.39 22.82
N THR A 17 -12.07 -42.76 23.91
CA THR A 17 -11.82 -41.94 25.10
C THR A 17 -11.25 -40.57 24.72
N LEU A 18 -12.02 -39.52 25.02
CA LEU A 18 -11.60 -38.12 25.05
C LEU A 18 -10.58 -37.90 26.17
N ALA A 19 -9.29 -37.97 25.84
CA ALA A 19 -8.24 -37.36 26.64
C ALA A 19 -8.12 -35.88 26.22
N ILE A 20 -8.86 -35.01 26.91
CA ILE A 20 -8.72 -33.55 26.78
C ILE A 20 -7.45 -33.15 27.53
N SER A 21 -6.32 -33.17 26.83
CA SER A 21 -5.10 -32.51 27.30
C SER A 21 -5.28 -31.01 27.13
N LEU A 22 -5.64 -30.33 28.22
CA LEU A 22 -5.55 -28.87 28.36
C LEU A 22 -4.07 -28.46 28.27
N VAL A 23 -3.59 -28.22 27.05
CA VAL A 23 -2.33 -27.51 26.83
C VAL A 23 -2.58 -26.04 27.12
N ILE A 24 -2.20 -25.62 28.32
CA ILE A 24 -2.12 -24.22 28.72
C ILE A 24 -0.95 -23.60 27.94
N TRP A 25 -1.24 -22.99 26.79
CA TRP A 25 -0.28 -22.14 26.10
C TRP A 25 -0.14 -20.80 26.85
N PRO A 26 1.09 -20.33 27.13
CA PRO A 26 1.27 -18.99 27.66
C PRO A 26 0.95 -17.98 26.57
N ALA A 27 -0.20 -17.32 26.71
CA ALA A 27 -0.56 -16.12 25.96
C ALA A 27 0.36 -14.96 26.39
N ALA A 28 1.60 -14.96 25.92
CA ALA A 28 2.58 -13.94 26.26
C ALA A 28 3.40 -13.50 25.04
N LYS A 29 2.74 -13.10 23.93
CA LYS A 29 3.42 -12.30 22.89
C LYS A 29 2.49 -11.59 21.89
N THR A 30 1.41 -10.95 22.34
CA THR A 30 0.51 -10.22 21.43
C THR A 30 0.23 -8.75 21.81
N ARG A 31 0.97 -8.18 22.77
CA ARG A 31 0.78 -6.77 23.16
C ARG A 31 1.71 -5.77 22.44
N GLN A 32 2.86 -6.20 21.91
CA GLN A 32 3.81 -5.28 21.26
C GLN A 32 3.40 -4.82 19.85
N SER A 33 2.50 -5.54 19.17
CA SER A 33 2.08 -5.15 17.80
C SER A 33 0.96 -4.11 17.78
N ALA A 34 0.25 -3.88 18.90
CA ALA A 34 -0.85 -2.92 18.97
C ALA A 34 -0.39 -1.51 19.39
N GLU A 35 0.76 -1.39 20.06
CA GLU A 35 1.22 -0.11 20.62
C GLU A 35 1.94 0.79 19.61
N GLN A 36 2.30 0.28 18.43
CA GLN A 36 2.82 1.10 17.32
C GLN A 36 1.71 1.78 16.49
N ALA A 37 0.43 1.52 16.76
CA ALA A 37 -0.70 1.99 15.96
C ALA A 37 -1.36 3.31 16.42
N SER A 38 -0.81 4.02 17.42
CA SER A 38 -1.50 5.19 18.01
C SER A 38 -0.63 6.36 18.43
N SER A 39 0.52 6.58 17.80
CA SER A 39 1.12 7.92 17.88
C SER A 39 0.38 8.86 16.94
N THR A 40 -0.46 9.73 17.50
CA THR A 40 -1.12 10.85 16.82
C THR A 40 -0.18 12.03 16.57
N ALA A 41 1.07 11.97 17.05
CA ALA A 41 2.05 12.99 16.76
C ALA A 41 2.45 12.94 15.27
N PRO A 42 2.49 14.10 14.57
CA PRO A 42 2.96 14.16 13.19
C PRO A 42 4.35 13.54 13.06
N ARG A 43 4.52 12.61 12.13
CA ARG A 43 5.84 12.02 11.88
C ARG A 43 6.77 13.08 11.29
N ALA A 44 8.01 13.12 11.76
CA ALA A 44 9.04 13.93 11.13
C ALA A 44 9.20 13.52 9.65
N PRO A 45 9.14 14.47 8.70
CA PRO A 45 9.34 14.19 7.28
C PRO A 45 10.71 13.55 7.00
N LEU A 46 10.80 12.68 5.99
CA LEU A 46 12.10 12.23 5.49
C LEU A 46 12.91 13.40 4.90
N PRO A 47 14.26 13.37 4.94
CA PRO A 47 15.08 14.42 4.36
C PRO A 47 14.76 14.73 2.89
N ASP A 48 14.49 13.69 2.08
CA ASP A 48 14.07 13.87 0.69
C ASP A 48 12.72 14.57 0.56
N THR A 49 11.76 14.28 1.45
CA THR A 49 10.48 14.97 1.49
C THR A 49 10.67 16.46 1.77
N THR A 50 11.49 16.83 2.76
CA THR A 50 11.81 18.23 3.06
C THR A 50 12.42 18.93 1.84
N ARG A 51 13.42 18.31 1.21
CA ARG A 51 14.08 18.85 0.00
C ARG A 51 13.08 19.13 -1.12
N ILE A 52 12.15 18.21 -1.38
CA ILE A 52 11.13 18.38 -2.43
C ILE A 52 10.18 19.51 -2.06
N LEU A 53 9.71 19.54 -0.81
CA LEU A 53 8.82 20.60 -0.35
C LEU A 53 9.45 21.99 -0.43
N ASP A 54 10.76 22.12 -0.20
CA ASP A 54 11.50 23.37 -0.35
C ASP A 54 11.56 23.80 -1.82
N ILE A 55 11.85 22.86 -2.74
CA ILE A 55 11.79 23.11 -4.18
C ILE A 55 10.40 23.59 -4.59
N LEU A 56 9.34 22.88 -4.18
CA LEU A 56 7.96 23.26 -4.50
C LEU A 56 7.58 24.64 -3.95
N SER A 57 8.09 25.01 -2.77
CA SER A 57 7.83 26.32 -2.15
C SER A 57 8.54 27.47 -2.87
N SER A 58 9.59 27.17 -3.64
CA SER A 58 10.35 28.14 -4.44
C SER A 58 9.82 28.31 -5.87
N GLN A 59 8.88 27.47 -6.31
CA GLN A 59 8.35 27.52 -7.67
C GLN A 59 7.36 28.69 -7.83
N PRO A 60 7.25 29.26 -9.04
CA PRO A 60 6.17 30.19 -9.36
C PRO A 60 4.80 29.56 -9.08
N VAL A 61 3.85 30.38 -8.66
CA VAL A 61 2.46 29.95 -8.52
C VAL A 61 1.96 29.43 -9.88
N PRO A 62 1.41 28.21 -9.97
CA PRO A 62 0.89 27.66 -11.22
C PRO A 62 -0.12 28.61 -11.88
N SER A 63 -0.11 28.71 -13.20
CA SER A 63 -1.11 29.50 -13.93
C SER A 63 -2.50 28.87 -13.86
N ALA A 64 -3.54 29.59 -14.32
CA ALA A 64 -4.87 29.01 -14.45
C ALA A 64 -4.91 27.82 -15.42
N GLN A 65 -4.13 27.90 -16.50
CA GLN A 65 -4.00 26.83 -17.49
C GLN A 65 -3.31 25.60 -16.90
N ASP A 66 -2.25 25.79 -16.10
CA ASP A 66 -1.55 24.69 -15.45
C ASP A 66 -2.45 23.97 -14.44
N ARG A 67 -3.21 24.74 -13.63
CA ARG A 67 -4.20 24.17 -12.72
C ARG A 67 -5.28 23.37 -13.45
N GLN A 68 -5.74 23.88 -14.61
CA GLN A 68 -6.71 23.18 -15.45
C GLN A 68 -6.13 21.87 -16.01
N ALA A 69 -4.89 21.90 -16.52
CA ALA A 69 -4.19 20.72 -17.02
C ALA A 69 -4.01 19.66 -15.91
N ALA A 70 -3.54 20.07 -14.73
CA ALA A 70 -3.40 19.20 -13.57
C ALA A 70 -4.73 18.57 -13.15
N SER A 71 -5.81 19.36 -13.14
CA SER A 71 -7.16 18.87 -12.82
C SER A 71 -7.65 17.83 -13.82
N ALA A 72 -7.48 18.08 -15.13
CA ALA A 72 -7.85 17.13 -16.17
C ALA A 72 -7.07 15.81 -16.07
N LEU A 73 -5.76 15.89 -15.76
CA LEU A 73 -4.90 14.73 -15.54
C LEU A 73 -5.31 13.95 -14.29
N ASN A 74 -5.59 14.63 -13.18
CA ASN A 74 -6.11 13.98 -11.97
C ASN A 74 -7.41 13.22 -12.25
N GLN A 75 -8.37 13.83 -12.96
CA GLN A 75 -9.62 13.15 -13.33
C GLN A 75 -9.40 11.95 -14.26
N ALA A 76 -8.42 12.03 -15.17
CA ALA A 76 -8.03 10.89 -16.01
C ALA A 76 -7.43 9.77 -15.15
N GLY A 77 -6.56 10.12 -14.19
CA GLY A 77 -6.02 9.22 -13.19
C GLY A 77 -7.10 8.54 -12.37
N ASP A 78 -8.09 9.29 -11.89
CA ASP A 78 -9.22 8.76 -11.11
C ASP A 78 -10.00 7.71 -11.89
N ARG A 79 -10.30 8.00 -13.17
CA ARG A 79 -10.99 7.07 -14.06
C ARG A 79 -10.18 5.81 -14.29
N ALA A 80 -8.86 5.92 -14.49
CA ALA A 80 -7.98 4.77 -14.66
C ALA A 80 -7.89 3.94 -13.37
N TYR A 81 -7.71 4.59 -12.23
CA TYR A 81 -7.60 3.97 -10.91
C TYR A 81 -8.85 3.17 -10.55
N ARG A 82 -10.05 3.71 -10.81
CA ARG A 82 -11.34 2.98 -10.62
C ARG A 82 -11.47 1.74 -11.50
N ARG A 83 -10.81 1.70 -12.65
CA ARG A 83 -10.79 0.55 -13.56
C ARG A 83 -9.66 -0.44 -13.24
N HIS A 84 -8.93 -0.24 -12.14
CA HIS A 84 -7.72 -0.99 -11.79
C HIS A 84 -6.59 -0.89 -12.83
N ASP A 85 -6.64 0.13 -13.70
CA ASP A 85 -5.58 0.45 -14.66
C ASP A 85 -4.54 1.33 -13.98
N HIS A 86 -3.73 0.70 -13.12
CA HIS A 86 -2.78 1.39 -12.25
C HIS A 86 -1.59 2.00 -13.00
N VAL A 87 -1.22 1.46 -14.17
CA VAL A 87 -0.22 2.06 -15.06
C VAL A 87 -0.70 3.42 -15.57
N ALA A 88 -1.89 3.47 -16.17
CA ALA A 88 -2.43 4.71 -16.71
C ALA A 88 -2.74 5.71 -15.59
N ALA A 89 -3.19 5.23 -14.43
CA ALA A 89 -3.40 6.07 -13.24
C ALA A 89 -2.10 6.72 -12.78
N TRP A 90 -1.04 5.93 -12.59
CA TRP A 90 0.28 6.43 -12.18
C TRP A 90 0.81 7.47 -13.17
N GLN A 91 0.74 7.21 -14.47
CA GLN A 91 1.16 8.15 -15.50
C GLN A 91 0.39 9.47 -15.43
N ALA A 92 -0.94 9.40 -15.30
CA ALA A 92 -1.79 10.60 -15.25
C ALA A 92 -1.47 11.45 -14.01
N TYR A 93 -1.39 10.86 -12.82
CA TYR A 93 -1.08 11.58 -11.59
C TYR A 93 0.36 12.15 -11.59
N SER A 94 1.32 11.38 -12.11
CA SER A 94 2.72 11.83 -12.20
C SER A 94 2.91 12.99 -13.17
N ASN A 95 2.07 13.06 -14.21
CA ASN A 95 2.02 14.19 -15.12
C ASN A 95 1.21 15.36 -14.56
N ALA A 96 0.38 15.16 -13.54
CA ALA A 96 -0.44 16.22 -12.96
C ALA A 96 0.39 17.16 -12.05
N TYR A 97 1.22 16.62 -11.16
CA TYR A 97 1.95 17.45 -10.20
C TYR A 97 3.00 18.41 -10.78
N PRO A 98 3.64 18.20 -11.96
CA PRO A 98 4.49 19.21 -12.57
C PRO A 98 3.72 20.43 -13.09
N ASN A 99 2.42 20.28 -13.37
CA ASN A 99 1.55 21.38 -13.77
C ASN A 99 1.06 22.14 -12.52
N ALA A 100 0.49 21.43 -11.54
CA ALA A 100 0.08 22.01 -10.27
C ALA A 100 0.25 20.99 -9.13
N PRO A 101 1.29 21.15 -8.29
CA PRO A 101 1.51 20.29 -7.14
C PRO A 101 0.27 20.21 -6.24
N SER A 102 -0.19 19.00 -5.94
CA SER A 102 -1.34 18.78 -5.06
C SER A 102 -1.18 17.50 -4.25
N ALA A 103 -1.75 17.49 -3.04
CA ALA A 103 -1.74 16.31 -2.19
C ALA A 103 -2.29 15.06 -2.90
N HIS A 104 -3.39 15.24 -3.65
CA HIS A 104 -4.05 14.17 -4.38
C HIS A 104 -3.13 13.54 -5.43
N ALA A 105 -2.53 14.34 -6.33
CA ALA A 105 -1.66 13.83 -7.38
C ALA A 105 -0.44 13.08 -6.82
N TYR A 106 0.20 13.62 -5.78
CA TYR A 106 1.38 13.02 -5.16
C TYR A 106 1.05 11.68 -4.49
N VAL A 107 0.02 11.61 -3.64
CA VAL A 107 -0.35 10.36 -2.95
C VAL A 107 -0.84 9.32 -3.96
N MET A 108 -1.70 9.70 -4.90
CA MET A 108 -2.28 8.75 -5.85
C MET A 108 -1.26 8.23 -6.86
N SER A 109 -0.24 9.03 -7.21
CA SER A 109 0.88 8.55 -8.03
C SER A 109 1.62 7.39 -7.35
N GLY A 110 2.04 7.57 -6.09
CA GLY A 110 2.76 6.54 -5.34
C GLY A 110 1.91 5.29 -5.08
N ASP A 111 0.63 5.45 -4.69
CA ASP A 111 -0.25 4.28 -4.47
C ASP A 111 -0.50 3.52 -5.79
N SER A 112 -0.72 4.22 -6.90
CA SER A 112 -0.90 3.57 -8.21
C SER A 112 0.37 2.84 -8.67
N HIS A 113 1.55 3.45 -8.49
CA HIS A 113 2.82 2.85 -8.87
C HIS A 113 3.05 1.50 -8.16
N TRP A 114 2.90 1.44 -6.83
CA TRP A 114 3.13 0.19 -6.11
C TRP A 114 2.07 -0.89 -6.37
N ARG A 115 0.83 -0.49 -6.68
CA ARG A 115 -0.21 -1.44 -7.12
C ARG A 115 0.12 -2.04 -8.49
N ASP A 116 0.64 -1.23 -9.41
CA ASP A 116 1.11 -1.73 -10.70
C ASP A 116 2.27 -2.71 -10.53
N VAL A 117 3.29 -2.34 -9.74
CA VAL A 117 4.40 -3.24 -9.38
C VAL A 117 3.87 -4.57 -8.85
N LEU A 118 2.95 -4.56 -7.88
CA LEU A 118 2.35 -5.80 -7.36
C LEU A 118 1.62 -6.62 -8.44
N SER A 119 0.85 -5.96 -9.31
CA SER A 119 0.12 -6.62 -10.40
C SER A 119 1.07 -7.36 -11.34
N VAL A 120 2.12 -6.68 -11.79
CA VAL A 120 3.17 -7.25 -12.65
C VAL A 120 3.84 -8.44 -11.95
N GLN A 121 4.21 -8.29 -10.67
CA GLN A 121 4.92 -9.34 -9.94
C GLN A 121 4.05 -10.58 -9.67
N ARG A 122 2.73 -10.39 -9.46
CA ARG A 122 1.77 -11.50 -9.36
C ARG A 122 1.66 -12.28 -10.68
N ALA A 123 1.60 -11.58 -11.81
CA ALA A 123 1.60 -12.21 -13.12
C ALA A 123 2.91 -12.97 -13.41
N GLN A 124 4.05 -12.50 -12.89
CA GLN A 124 5.33 -13.20 -13.01
C GLN A 124 5.44 -14.44 -12.12
N ARG A 125 4.78 -14.50 -10.96
CA ARG A 125 4.74 -15.71 -10.12
C ARG A 125 4.09 -16.90 -10.83
N SER A 126 3.04 -16.66 -11.62
CA SER A 126 2.44 -17.69 -12.46
C SER A 126 3.37 -18.22 -13.55
N ALA A 127 4.47 -17.50 -13.86
CA ALA A 127 5.47 -17.89 -14.86
C ALA A 127 6.70 -18.62 -14.27
N ALA A 128 6.58 -19.22 -13.07
CA ALA A 128 7.58 -20.07 -12.42
C ALA A 128 8.92 -19.39 -12.00
N LYS A 129 8.98 -18.06 -11.90
CA LYS A 129 10.12 -17.40 -11.23
C LYS A 129 10.07 -17.67 -9.71
N ALA A 130 11.13 -18.27 -9.16
CA ALA A 130 11.27 -18.49 -7.72
C ALA A 130 11.25 -17.18 -6.90
N CYS A 131 11.71 -16.08 -7.50
CA CYS A 131 11.78 -14.76 -6.88
C CYS A 131 11.29 -13.71 -7.88
N PRO A 132 10.00 -13.34 -7.89
CA PRO A 132 9.46 -12.37 -8.85
C PRO A 132 10.11 -10.98 -8.63
N LEU A 133 10.31 -10.61 -7.36
CA LEU A 133 10.94 -9.38 -6.94
C LEU A 133 12.00 -9.70 -5.88
N ASP A 134 13.26 -9.41 -6.18
CA ASP A 134 14.36 -9.49 -5.23
C ASP A 134 14.60 -8.14 -4.52
N ASN A 135 15.45 -8.15 -3.51
CA ASN A 135 15.73 -6.99 -2.69
C ASN A 135 16.86 -6.09 -3.24
N ARG A 136 17.37 -6.34 -4.46
CA ARG A 136 18.55 -5.63 -4.98
C ARG A 136 18.34 -4.12 -5.05
N TYR A 137 17.14 -3.70 -5.45
CA TYR A 137 16.75 -2.29 -5.53
C TYR A 137 15.49 -1.96 -4.74
N PHE A 138 14.71 -2.97 -4.35
CA PHE A 138 13.40 -2.81 -3.72
C PHE A 138 13.40 -1.85 -2.52
N ALA A 139 14.25 -2.10 -1.51
CA ALA A 139 14.23 -1.31 -0.28
C ALA A 139 14.57 0.17 -0.52
N ARG A 140 15.47 0.43 -1.48
CA ARG A 140 15.87 1.78 -1.86
C ARG A 140 14.76 2.47 -2.65
N ASP A 141 14.23 1.80 -3.67
CA ASP A 141 13.22 2.37 -4.56
C ASP A 141 11.90 2.60 -3.82
N LEU A 142 11.52 1.69 -2.91
CA LEU A 142 10.37 1.89 -2.00
C LEU A 142 10.56 3.09 -1.08
N ALA A 143 11.74 3.26 -0.48
CA ALA A 143 11.98 4.40 0.38
C ALA A 143 11.96 5.74 -0.38
N LEU A 144 12.54 5.78 -1.58
CA LEU A 144 12.55 6.96 -2.43
C LEU A 144 11.13 7.31 -2.88
N ASP A 145 10.36 6.33 -3.35
CA ASP A 145 8.98 6.55 -3.80
C ASP A 145 8.07 7.01 -2.67
N VAL A 146 8.16 6.41 -1.47
CA VAL A 146 7.41 6.86 -0.30
C VAL A 146 7.76 8.30 0.06
N ALA A 147 9.04 8.65 0.05
CA ALA A 147 9.48 10.01 0.36
C ALA A 147 9.01 11.03 -0.68
N GLN A 148 9.05 10.67 -1.96
CA GLN A 148 8.74 11.56 -3.09
C GLN A 148 7.24 11.73 -3.34
N HIS A 149 6.45 10.67 -3.14
CA HIS A 149 5.03 10.64 -3.49
C HIS A 149 4.15 10.75 -2.25
N HIS A 150 4.19 9.75 -1.37
CA HIS A 150 3.30 9.69 -0.22
C HIS A 150 3.57 10.81 0.80
N GLU A 151 4.81 10.93 1.29
CA GLU A 151 5.12 11.90 2.35
C GLU A 151 5.01 13.36 1.86
N VAL A 152 5.39 13.65 0.61
CA VAL A 152 5.16 14.97 0.01
C VAL A 152 3.67 15.27 -0.09
N GLY A 153 2.86 14.33 -0.59
CA GLY A 153 1.42 14.52 -0.72
C GLY A 153 0.72 14.75 0.62
N LEU A 154 1.08 13.99 1.65
CA LEU A 154 0.56 14.17 3.01
C LEU A 154 1.00 15.51 3.62
N ALA A 155 2.25 15.93 3.41
CA ALA A 155 2.72 17.23 3.87
C ALA A 155 2.04 18.40 3.14
N LEU A 156 1.75 18.27 1.84
CA LEU A 156 0.97 19.26 1.09
C LEU A 156 -0.47 19.37 1.63
N ALA A 157 -1.10 18.24 1.97
CA ALA A 157 -2.41 18.24 2.62
C ALA A 157 -2.38 18.89 4.01
N ALA A 158 -1.34 18.64 4.80
CA ALA A 158 -1.17 19.30 6.10
C ALA A 158 -0.98 20.81 5.95
N ARG A 159 -0.19 21.25 4.97
CA ARG A 159 0.08 22.68 4.68
C ARG A 159 -1.14 23.43 4.17
N SER A 160 -2.09 22.78 3.50
CA SER A 160 -3.30 23.46 3.00
C SER A 160 -4.22 23.92 4.14
N GLY A 161 -4.09 23.34 5.33
CA GLY A 161 -4.96 23.63 6.48
C GLY A 161 -6.40 23.10 6.30
N ASP A 162 -6.69 22.33 5.25
CA ASP A 162 -8.01 21.76 5.00
C ASP A 162 -8.33 20.64 5.99
N ARG A 163 -9.00 21.00 7.09
CA ARG A 163 -9.44 20.05 8.12
C ARG A 163 -10.37 18.96 7.58
N ARG A 164 -11.13 19.21 6.50
CA ARG A 164 -12.00 18.19 5.91
C ARG A 164 -11.14 17.11 5.26
N LEU A 165 -10.13 17.51 4.50
CA LEU A 165 -9.17 16.59 3.89
C LEU A 165 -8.41 15.80 4.96
N LEU A 166 -7.85 16.47 5.97
CA LEU A 166 -7.07 15.82 7.04
C LEU A 166 -7.89 14.80 7.86
N ASN A 167 -9.19 15.02 7.98
CA ASN A 167 -10.11 14.09 8.66
C ASN A 167 -10.80 13.10 7.71
N SER A 168 -10.45 13.09 6.42
CA SER A 168 -11.04 12.17 5.45
C SER A 168 -10.53 10.74 5.64
N ALA A 169 -11.33 9.77 5.18
CA ALA A 169 -10.89 8.37 5.13
C ALA A 169 -9.69 8.19 4.17
N TRP A 170 -9.66 8.97 3.09
CA TRP A 170 -8.56 9.00 2.12
C TRP A 170 -7.23 9.36 2.80
N TYR A 171 -7.18 10.48 3.53
CA TYR A 171 -5.95 10.95 4.17
C TYR A 171 -5.45 9.96 5.23
N ARG A 172 -6.33 9.48 6.11
CA ARG A 172 -5.96 8.47 7.12
C ARG A 172 -5.42 7.20 6.49
N ARG A 173 -6.07 6.70 5.43
CA ARG A 173 -5.62 5.48 4.76
C ARG A 173 -4.28 5.69 4.05
N ALA A 174 -4.07 6.82 3.40
CA ALA A 174 -2.81 7.18 2.75
C ALA A 174 -1.66 7.30 3.76
N ASP A 175 -1.89 7.93 4.92
CA ASP A 175 -0.91 8.02 6.01
C ASP A 175 -0.53 6.64 6.57
N GLN A 176 -1.51 5.76 6.76
CA GLN A 176 -1.28 4.37 7.17
C GLN A 176 -0.48 3.58 6.12
N SER A 177 -0.77 3.76 4.82
CA SER A 177 0.01 3.15 3.74
C SER A 177 1.45 3.64 3.80
N ALA A 178 1.68 4.95 3.86
CA ALA A 178 3.01 5.54 3.92
C ALA A 178 3.80 5.03 5.14
N ALA A 179 3.15 4.93 6.30
CA ALA A 179 3.71 4.32 7.52
C ALA A 179 4.21 2.89 7.29
N CYS A 180 3.34 2.04 6.78
CA CYS A 180 3.63 0.62 6.58
C CYS A 180 4.73 0.44 5.53
N LEU A 181 4.65 1.14 4.41
CA LEU A 181 5.64 1.08 3.33
C LEU A 181 7.02 1.58 3.79
N ARG A 182 7.09 2.65 4.59
CA ARG A 182 8.34 3.13 5.18
C ARG A 182 8.95 2.10 6.12
N ALA A 183 8.14 1.47 6.97
CA ALA A 183 8.59 0.41 7.86
C ALA A 183 9.09 -0.81 7.06
N LEU A 184 8.37 -1.18 6.00
CA LEU A 184 8.75 -2.27 5.10
C LEU A 184 10.09 -1.99 4.40
N ALA A 185 10.29 -0.79 3.87
CA ALA A 185 11.55 -0.39 3.26
C ALA A 185 12.72 -0.50 4.25
N ASN A 186 12.53 -0.04 5.49
CA ASN A 186 13.56 -0.14 6.54
C ASN A 186 13.90 -1.58 6.93
N ASP A 187 12.88 -2.44 7.06
CA ASP A 187 13.09 -3.88 7.33
C ASP A 187 13.89 -4.54 6.20
N TYR A 188 13.57 -4.23 4.94
CA TYR A 188 14.28 -4.79 3.79
C TYR A 188 15.69 -4.22 3.57
N ARG A 189 16.02 -3.02 4.06
CA ARG A 189 17.39 -2.47 3.99
C ARG A 189 18.43 -3.32 4.73
N ALA A 190 18.02 -4.02 5.78
CA ALA A 190 18.90 -4.89 6.55
C ALA A 190 19.06 -6.29 5.95
N ARG A 191 18.32 -6.62 4.89
CA ARG A 191 18.28 -7.95 4.29
C ARG A 191 19.23 -8.05 3.08
N PRO A 192 19.79 -9.24 2.78
CA PRO A 192 20.56 -9.47 1.57
C PRO A 192 19.83 -9.03 0.29
N ALA A 193 20.57 -8.58 -0.71
CA ALA A 193 20.02 -8.17 -2.01
C ALA A 193 19.32 -9.31 -2.77
N SER A 194 19.72 -10.56 -2.51
CA SER A 194 19.14 -11.76 -3.11
C SER A 194 17.84 -12.22 -2.46
N ASP A 195 17.46 -11.66 -1.31
CA ASP A 195 16.25 -12.07 -0.61
C ASP A 195 15.01 -11.71 -1.42
N CYS A 196 14.04 -12.61 -1.44
CA CYS A 196 12.77 -12.34 -2.08
C CYS A 196 11.93 -11.38 -1.26
N VAL A 197 11.31 -10.44 -1.96
CA VAL A 197 10.34 -9.54 -1.37
C VAL A 197 9.04 -10.29 -1.12
N ASP A 198 8.52 -10.14 0.09
CA ASP A 198 7.23 -10.67 0.49
C ASP A 198 6.14 -9.76 -0.07
N LEU A 199 5.63 -10.13 -1.25
CA LEU A 199 4.56 -9.42 -1.92
C LEU A 199 3.27 -9.36 -1.10
N ALA A 200 3.03 -10.30 -0.17
CA ALA A 200 1.84 -10.26 0.68
C ALA A 200 1.96 -9.15 1.73
N ARG A 201 3.16 -8.89 2.26
CA ARG A 201 3.40 -7.75 3.16
C ARG A 201 3.30 -6.41 2.44
N LEU A 202 3.82 -6.33 1.21
CA LEU A 202 3.67 -5.13 0.38
C LEU A 202 2.18 -4.85 0.09
N ASP A 203 1.43 -5.87 -0.32
CA ASP A 203 -0.01 -5.76 -0.55
C ASP A 203 -0.79 -5.40 0.71
N ALA A 204 -0.44 -5.96 1.86
CA ALA A 204 -1.06 -5.61 3.13
C ALA A 204 -0.81 -4.13 3.51
N CYS A 205 0.37 -3.58 3.21
CA CYS A 205 0.64 -2.16 3.41
C CYS A 205 -0.24 -1.27 2.51
N LEU A 206 -0.41 -1.63 1.24
CA LEU A 206 -1.27 -0.90 0.29
C LEU A 206 -2.76 -1.10 0.55
N GLY A 207 -3.15 -2.26 1.10
CA GLY A 207 -4.52 -2.63 1.43
C GLY A 207 -5.51 -2.39 0.28
N PRO A 208 -6.81 -2.16 0.59
CA PRO A 208 -7.79 -1.78 -0.41
C PRO A 208 -7.40 -0.48 -1.12
N PRO A 209 -7.82 -0.28 -2.39
CA PRO A 209 -7.66 0.99 -3.10
C PRO A 209 -8.10 2.19 -2.26
N LEU A 210 -7.38 3.29 -2.39
CA LEU A 210 -7.70 4.53 -1.68
C LEU A 210 -9.08 5.03 -2.12
N PRO A 211 -9.96 5.44 -1.18
CA PRO A 211 -11.26 5.99 -1.53
C PRO A 211 -11.05 7.35 -2.20
N LEU A 212 -11.37 7.45 -3.49
CA LEU A 212 -11.22 8.71 -4.22
C LEU A 212 -12.18 9.78 -3.63
N PRO A 213 -11.70 11.02 -3.45
CA PRO A 213 -12.47 12.12 -2.86
C PRO A 213 -13.61 12.63 -3.74
#